data_AF-A0A9E2QAS9-F1
#
_entry.id   AF-A0A9E2QAS9-F1
#
_cell.length_a   1.000
_cell.length_b   1.000
_cell.length_c   1.000
_cell.angle_alpha   90.00
_cell.angle_beta   90.00
_cell.angle_gamma   90.00
#
_symmetry.space_group_name_H-M   'P 1'
#
loop_
_entity.id
_entity.type
_entity.pdbx_description
1 polymer ?
#
loop_
_entity_poly.entity_id
_entity_poly.type
_entity_poly.pdbx_seq_one_letter_code
_entity_poly.pdbx_strand_id
1 'polypeptide(L)'
;MDELQEGFWEDHIQVSADQSTVWVHSSTDGSTVGRFSRRFGIDVHNTATEQLQGAPQCLNCTHEPAGRDDWAEFIALMHKHHGIPIASDLISFDEDQVTTGTSTG
;
A
#
# COMPACT_ATOMS: atom_id res chain seq x y z
N MET A 1 -24.01 -1.10 -19.49
CA MET A 1 -23.94 -1.43 -18.06
C MET A 1 -22.54 -1.94 -17.85
N ASP A 2 -21.71 -1.08 -17.25
CA ASP A 2 -20.41 -1.35 -16.62
C ASP A 2 -19.83 -2.75 -16.78
N GLU A 3 -18.97 -2.91 -17.79
CA GLU A 3 -17.92 -3.92 -17.78
C GLU A 3 -16.72 -3.32 -17.03
N LEU A 4 -16.89 -3.09 -15.71
CA LEU A 4 -15.77 -2.69 -14.86
C LEU A 4 -14.74 -3.81 -14.91
N GLN A 5 -13.68 -3.49 -15.64
CA GLN A 5 -12.60 -4.37 -16.02
C GLN A 5 -11.85 -4.84 -14.78
N GLU A 6 -12.10 -6.09 -14.39
CA GLU A 6 -11.29 -6.84 -13.43
C GLU A 6 -9.84 -6.85 -13.96
N GLY A 7 -8.97 -6.01 -13.37
CA GLY A 7 -7.56 -5.87 -13.75
C GLY A 7 -7.07 -4.44 -14.02
N PHE A 8 -7.95 -3.43 -14.06
CA PHE A 8 -7.51 -2.04 -14.33
C PHE A 8 -6.76 -1.38 -13.16
N TRP A 9 -6.94 -1.89 -11.94
CA TRP A 9 -6.27 -1.37 -10.75
C TRP A 9 -4.84 -1.91 -10.59
N GLU A 10 -4.48 -3.02 -11.23
CA GLU A 10 -3.13 -3.60 -11.17
C GLU A 10 -2.08 -2.71 -11.84
N ASP A 11 -2.44 -2.01 -12.93
CA ASP A 11 -1.52 -1.08 -13.63
C ASP A 11 -1.07 0.10 -12.74
N HIS A 12 -1.88 0.41 -11.73
CA HIS A 12 -1.64 1.51 -10.81
C HIS A 12 -1.00 1.08 -9.49
N ILE A 13 -0.66 -0.21 -9.34
CA ILE A 13 0.00 -0.74 -8.15
C ILE A 13 1.37 -1.27 -8.54
N GLN A 14 2.42 -0.67 -7.99
CA GLN A 14 3.78 -1.14 -8.16
C GLN A 14 4.25 -1.81 -6.88
N VAL A 15 4.83 -3.01 -6.99
CA VAL A 15 5.40 -3.74 -5.85
C VAL A 15 6.91 -3.88 -6.05
N SER A 16 7.68 -3.72 -4.97
CA SER A 16 9.12 -3.95 -5.01
C SER A 16 9.42 -5.44 -5.21
N ALA A 17 10.57 -5.77 -5.80
CA ALA A 17 10.94 -7.15 -6.10
C ALA A 17 11.05 -8.05 -4.85
N ASP A 18 11.32 -7.45 -3.69
CA ASP A 18 11.39 -8.08 -2.38
C ASP A 18 10.04 -8.06 -1.62
N GLN A 19 8.96 -7.55 -2.24
CA GLN A 19 7.62 -7.45 -1.65
C GLN A 19 7.61 -6.75 -0.28
N SER A 20 8.52 -5.80 -0.07
CA SER A 20 8.63 -5.03 1.17
C SER A 20 8.02 -3.63 1.05
N THR A 21 7.82 -3.17 -0.19
CA THR A 21 7.33 -1.83 -0.50
C THR A 21 6.31 -1.89 -1.64
N VAL A 22 5.20 -1.17 -1.47
CA VAL A 22 4.14 -1.02 -2.47
C VAL A 22 3.93 0.47 -2.73
N TRP A 23 3.77 0.84 -3.99
CA TRP A 23 3.36 2.17 -4.42
C TRP A 23 2.02 2.10 -5.13
N VAL A 24 1.18 3.09 -4.86
CA VAL A 24 -0.16 3.20 -5.41
C VAL A 24 -0.27 4.54 -6.13
N HIS A 25 -0.69 4.45 -7.39
CA HIS A 25 -0.86 5.59 -8.28
C HIS A 25 -2.36 5.89 -8.44
N SER A 26 -2.68 7.17 -8.54
CA SER A 26 -4.03 7.64 -8.84
C SER A 26 -4.37 7.32 -10.29
N SER A 27 -5.52 6.69 -10.52
CA SER A 27 -6.02 6.43 -11.88
C SER A 27 -6.40 7.70 -12.64
N THR A 28 -6.62 8.80 -11.93
CA THR A 28 -7.13 10.05 -12.50
C THR A 28 -6.03 10.95 -13.05
N ASP A 29 -4.91 11.06 -12.33
CA ASP A 29 -3.80 11.96 -12.66
C ASP A 29 -2.41 11.30 -12.63
N GLY A 30 -2.34 9.99 -12.36
CA GLY A 30 -1.10 9.22 -12.31
C GLY A 30 -0.19 9.54 -11.13
N SER A 31 -0.63 10.42 -10.21
CA SER A 31 0.18 10.83 -9.05
C SER A 31 0.31 9.68 -8.04
N THR A 32 1.45 9.59 -7.35
CA THR A 32 1.63 8.61 -6.27
C THR A 32 0.85 9.08 -5.04
N VAL A 33 -0.27 8.42 -4.78
CA VAL A 33 -1.17 8.71 -3.65
C VAL A 33 -0.90 7.82 -2.44
N GLY A 34 -0.24 6.69 -2.63
CA GLY A 34 0.06 5.74 -1.57
C GLY A 34 1.46 5.18 -1.67
N ARG A 35 2.13 5.02 -0.53
CA ARG A 35 3.29 4.15 -0.38
C ARG A 35 3.17 3.39 0.92
N PHE A 36 3.36 2.09 0.86
CA PHE A 36 3.61 1.27 2.05
C PHE A 36 5.05 0.79 2.00
N SER A 37 5.79 0.89 3.10
CA SER A 37 7.11 0.30 3.24
C SER A 37 7.28 -0.27 4.63
N ARG A 38 7.71 -1.54 4.71
CA ARG A 38 8.05 -2.18 6.00
C ARG A 38 9.07 -1.40 6.81
N ARG A 39 9.96 -0.66 6.14
CA ARG A 39 11.07 0.08 6.77
C ARG A 39 10.73 1.55 7.07
N PHE A 40 9.99 2.19 6.18
CA PHE A 40 9.79 3.64 6.21
C PHE A 40 8.39 4.06 6.67
N GLY A 41 7.47 3.11 6.82
CA GLY A 41 6.11 3.36 7.27
C GLY A 41 5.12 3.46 6.12
N ILE A 42 4.04 4.18 6.39
CA ILE A 42 2.93 4.40 5.47
C ILE A 42 2.96 5.86 5.00
N ASP A 43 2.69 6.09 3.73
CA ASP A 43 2.36 7.41 3.19
C ASP A 43 1.01 7.31 2.45
N VAL A 44 0.02 8.07 2.90
CA VAL A 44 -1.26 8.27 2.21
C VAL A 44 -1.41 9.76 1.95
N HIS A 45 -1.51 10.14 0.68
CA HIS A 45 -1.56 11.52 0.22
C HIS A 45 -2.78 11.78 -0.65
N ASN A 46 -3.23 13.03 -0.69
CA ASN A 46 -4.19 13.46 -1.71
C ASN A 46 -3.56 13.45 -3.10
N THR A 47 -4.39 13.38 -4.14
CA THR A 47 -3.91 13.47 -5.53
C THR A 47 -3.23 14.83 -5.78
N ALA A 48 -2.35 14.88 -6.78
CA ALA A 48 -1.72 16.14 -7.18
C ALA A 48 -2.80 17.18 -7.57
N THR A 49 -3.87 16.73 -8.22
CA THR A 49 -5.01 17.57 -8.60
C THR A 49 -5.69 18.20 -7.38
N GLU A 50 -5.97 17.42 -6.34
CA GLU A 50 -6.60 17.93 -5.10
C GLU A 50 -5.68 18.89 -4.36
N GLN A 51 -4.37 18.61 -4.32
CA GLN A 51 -3.39 19.51 -3.72
C GLN A 51 -3.35 20.87 -4.45
N LEU A 52 -3.44 20.88 -5.78
CA LEU A 52 -3.56 22.12 -6.56
C LEU A 52 -4.86 22.88 -6.27
N GLN A 53 -5.91 22.19 -5.82
CA GLN A 53 -7.17 22.79 -5.36
C GLN A 53 -7.11 23.24 -3.88
N GLY A 54 -5.98 23.06 -3.21
CA GLY A 54 -5.75 23.48 -1.83
C GLY A 54 -5.98 22.39 -0.78
N ALA A 55 -6.17 21.12 -1.17
CA ALA A 55 -6.20 20.01 -0.24
C ALA A 55 -4.82 19.83 0.44
N PRO A 56 -4.78 19.35 1.69
CA PRO A 56 -3.52 19.02 2.34
C PRO A 56 -2.82 17.87 1.60
N GLN A 57 -1.50 17.88 1.54
CA GLN A 57 -0.76 16.78 0.91
C GLN A 57 -0.95 15.47 1.67
N CYS A 58 -0.81 15.47 3.00
CA CYS A 58 -0.86 14.28 3.83
C CYS A 58 -2.28 13.98 4.34
N LEU A 59 -2.75 12.75 4.08
CA LEU A 59 -3.96 12.20 4.66
C LEU A 59 -3.62 11.31 5.87
N ASN A 60 -2.63 10.42 5.74
CA ASN A 60 -2.14 9.57 6.83
C ASN A 60 -0.71 9.14 6.53
N CYS A 61 0.27 9.67 7.28
CA CYS A 61 1.68 9.28 7.10
C CYS A 61 2.27 8.84 8.45
N THR A 62 2.91 7.67 8.46
CA THR A 62 3.69 7.15 9.58
C THR A 62 5.16 7.11 9.16
N HIS A 63 6.06 7.47 10.06
CA HIS A 63 7.52 7.46 9.82
C HIS A 63 8.23 6.39 10.65
N GLU A 64 7.51 5.32 10.97
CA GLU A 64 7.99 4.20 11.79
C GLU A 64 7.87 2.89 10.99
N PRO A 65 8.64 1.85 11.33
CA PRO A 65 8.53 0.55 10.67
C PRO A 65 7.09 0.02 10.71
N ALA A 66 6.56 -0.34 9.54
CA ALA A 66 5.17 -0.77 9.39
C ALA A 66 5.05 -2.31 9.40
N GLY A 67 4.11 -2.80 10.19
CA GLY A 67 3.77 -4.21 10.33
C GLY A 67 2.54 -4.65 9.52
N ARG A 68 1.98 -5.80 9.89
CA ARG A 68 0.78 -6.36 9.24
C ARG A 68 -0.46 -5.51 9.49
N ASP A 69 -0.62 -4.97 10.71
CA ASP A 69 -1.74 -4.10 11.06
C ASP A 69 -1.69 -2.78 10.29
N ASP A 70 -0.50 -2.19 10.16
CA ASP A 70 -0.25 -1.00 9.33
C ASP A 70 -0.59 -1.25 7.85
N TRP A 71 -0.30 -2.44 7.34
CA TRP A 71 -0.65 -2.81 5.96
C TRP A 71 -2.16 -2.94 5.77
N ALA A 72 -2.85 -3.55 6.73
CA ALA A 72 -4.32 -3.61 6.71
C ALA A 72 -4.93 -2.20 6.77
N GLU A 73 -4.37 -1.31 7.59
CA GLU A 73 -4.78 0.10 7.66
C GLU A 73 -4.53 0.81 6.32
N PHE A 74 -3.36 0.61 5.71
CA PHE A 74 -3.05 1.19 4.41
C PHE A 74 -4.04 0.76 3.33
N ILE A 75 -4.39 -0.52 3.24
CA ILE A 75 -5.40 -1.03 2.31
C ILE A 75 -6.74 -0.33 2.54
N ALA A 76 -7.17 -0.22 3.81
CA ALA A 76 -8.42 0.44 4.16
C ALA A 76 -8.42 1.93 3.79
N LEU A 77 -7.30 2.63 3.98
CA LEU A 77 -7.14 4.04 3.62
C LEU A 77 -7.13 4.26 2.11
N MET A 78 -6.44 3.40 1.35
CA MET A 78 -6.42 3.46 -0.12
C MET A 78 -7.81 3.27 -0.71
N HIS A 79 -8.56 2.29 -0.18
CA HIS A 79 -9.96 2.09 -0.58
C HIS A 79 -10.85 3.28 -0.15
N LYS A 80 -10.70 3.78 1.08
CA LYS A 80 -11.52 4.88 1.61
C LYS A 80 -11.31 6.21 0.87
N HIS A 81 -10.07 6.55 0.55
CA HIS A 81 -9.72 7.86 0.00
C HIS A 81 -9.67 7.87 -1.53
N HIS A 82 -9.25 6.77 -2.15
CA HIS A 82 -9.05 6.70 -3.59
C HIS A 82 -9.93 5.65 -4.29
N GLY A 83 -10.67 4.82 -3.55
CA GLY A 83 -11.48 3.74 -4.13
C GLY A 83 -10.65 2.63 -4.75
N ILE A 84 -9.35 2.54 -4.45
CA ILE A 84 -8.43 1.58 -5.05
C ILE A 84 -8.41 0.29 -4.20
N PRO A 85 -8.88 -0.85 -4.72
CA PRO A 85 -8.75 -2.13 -4.04
C PRO A 85 -7.31 -2.63 -4.14
N ILE A 86 -6.71 -2.97 -3.00
CA ILE A 86 -5.34 -3.51 -2.92
C ILE A 86 -5.41 -4.94 -2.38
N ALA A 87 -4.78 -5.87 -3.08
CA ALA A 87 -4.68 -7.24 -2.61
C ALA A 87 -3.80 -7.33 -1.36
N SER A 88 -4.28 -8.01 -0.32
CA SER A 88 -3.55 -8.14 0.95
C SER A 88 -2.27 -8.97 0.85
N ASP A 89 -2.12 -9.79 -0.19
CA ASP A 89 -1.00 -10.72 -0.40
C ASP A 89 0.21 -10.07 -1.10
N LEU A 90 0.15 -8.77 -1.41
CA LEU A 90 1.23 -8.08 -2.14
C LEU A 90 2.49 -7.80 -1.32
N ILE A 91 2.38 -7.85 0.02
CA ILE A 91 3.51 -7.64 0.92
C ILE A 91 3.85 -8.95 1.63
N SER A 92 5.13 -9.31 1.57
CA SER A 92 5.66 -10.42 2.34
C SER A 92 6.24 -9.94 3.67
N PHE A 93 5.64 -10.41 4.76
CA PHE A 93 6.14 -10.29 6.12
C PHE A 93 6.84 -11.59 6.52
N ASP A 94 7.89 -11.95 5.79
CA ASP A 94 8.74 -13.09 6.16
C ASP A 94 9.51 -12.74 7.45
N GLU A 95 8.88 -13.10 8.57
CA GLU A 95 9.47 -13.38 9.89
C GLU A 95 8.70 -14.55 10.54
N ASP A 96 8.36 -15.58 9.75
CA ASP A 96 7.80 -16.85 10.24
C ASP A 96 8.66 -18.04 9.83
N GLN A 97 9.99 -17.90 9.92
CA GLN A 97 10.84 -19.06 10.17
C GLN A 97 10.99 -19.19 11.69
N VAL A 98 9.89 -19.62 12.32
CA VAL A 98 9.91 -20.19 13.66
C VAL A 98 11.04 -21.21 13.71
N THR A 99 11.90 -20.99 14.69
CA THR A 99 12.91 -21.89 15.20
C THR A 99 12.27 -23.24 15.54
N THR A 100 12.16 -24.16 14.59
CA THR A 100 12.04 -25.58 14.93
C THR A 100 13.43 -26.08 15.30
N GLY A 101 13.83 -25.75 16.53
CA GLY A 101 14.80 -26.57 17.24
C GLY A 101 14.24 -27.97 17.35
N THR A 102 14.82 -28.92 16.62
CA THR A 102 14.77 -30.34 16.99
C THR A 102 16.22 -30.80 17.11
N SER A 103 16.77 -30.53 18.29
CA SER A 103 17.87 -31.32 18.82
C SER A 103 17.28 -32.66 19.23
N THR A 104 17.74 -33.75 18.65
CA THR A 104 17.55 -35.11 19.19
C THR A 104 18.87 -35.82 18.97
N GLY A 105 19.49 -36.21 20.09
CA GLY A 105 20.80 -36.87 20.14
C GLY A 105 20.73 -38.37 19.89
#